data_AF-A0A2T5DB94-F1
#
_entry.id   AF-A0A2T5DB94-F1
#
_cell.length_a   1.000
_cell.length_b   1.000
_cell.length_c   1.000
_cell.angle_alpha   90.00
_cell.angle_beta   90.00
_cell.angle_gamma   90.00
#
_symmetry.space_group_name_H-M   'P 1'
#
loop_
_entity.id
_entity.type
_entity.pdbx_description
1 polymer ?
#
loop_
_entity_poly.entity_id
_entity_poly.type
_entity_poly.pdbx_seq_one_letter_code
_entity_poly.pdbx_strand_id
1 'polypeptide(L)'
;MEQTNLLPLGSVVYMKEGIMPLLIVARQPILKMQEEIYYLDYAAVNQLTGLNNIEEIAYFNNEDIREILYQGYISKNEKTVLTALEEWKQNNLDIPKGKVIDLKHTSKKKEYGDLGKKSLLEGETFGF
;
A
#
# COMPACT_ATOMS: atom_id res chain seq x y z
N MET A 1 17.34 16.04 8.68
CA MET A 1 16.31 15.41 7.81
C MET A 1 16.15 14.00 8.33
N GLU A 2 14.97 13.64 8.81
CA GLU A 2 14.74 12.25 9.22
C GLU A 2 14.72 11.39 7.97
N GLN A 3 15.69 10.48 7.85
CA GLN A 3 15.61 9.39 6.88
C GLN A 3 14.38 8.57 7.25
N THR A 4 13.34 8.61 6.42
CA THR A 4 12.22 7.69 6.56
C THR A 4 12.71 6.31 6.12
N ASN A 5 13.16 5.50 7.09
CA ASN A 5 13.57 4.11 6.85
C ASN A 5 12.32 3.27 6.56
N LEU A 6 11.85 3.34 5.31
CA LEU A 6 10.79 2.48 4.83
C LEU A 6 11.20 1.02 5.00
N LEU A 7 10.29 0.21 5.53
CA LEU A 7 10.51 -1.21 5.73
C LEU A 7 10.70 -1.92 4.38
N PRO A 8 11.59 -2.92 4.31
CA PRO A 8 11.79 -3.68 3.09
C PRO A 8 10.51 -4.44 2.71
N LEU A 9 10.35 -4.74 1.43
CA LEU A 9 9.26 -5.59 0.96
C LEU A 9 9.32 -6.97 1.61
N GLY A 10 8.16 -7.55 1.85
CA GLY A 10 8.02 -8.80 2.58
C GLY A 10 8.07 -8.64 4.11
N SER A 11 8.14 -7.42 4.62
CA SER A 11 7.99 -7.18 6.07
C SER A 11 6.55 -7.47 6.49
N VAL A 12 6.40 -8.04 7.68
CA VAL A 12 5.10 -8.38 8.28
C VAL A 12 4.86 -7.48 9.47
N VAL A 13 3.71 -6.79 9.50
CA VAL A 13 3.41 -5.78 10.50
C VAL A 13 2.03 -5.97 11.10
N TYR A 14 1.87 -5.52 12.35
CA TYR A 14 0.57 -5.17 12.91
C TYR A 14 0.34 -3.68 12.84
N MET A 15 -0.85 -3.31 12.42
CA MET A 15 -1.34 -1.94 12.41
C MET A 15 -1.85 -1.53 13.80
N LYS A 16 -1.89 -0.22 14.07
CA LYS A 16 -2.52 0.34 15.28
C LYS A 16 -4.00 -0.04 15.38
N GLU A 17 -4.70 -0.06 14.24
CA GLU A 17 -6.07 -0.53 14.11
C GLU A 17 -6.12 -1.88 13.39
N GLY A 18 -6.96 -2.80 13.86
CA GLY A 18 -7.09 -4.13 13.29
C GLY A 18 -6.32 -5.21 14.06
N ILE A 19 -6.62 -6.47 13.73
CA ILE A 19 -6.10 -7.66 14.45
C ILE A 19 -5.35 -8.63 13.55
N MET A 20 -5.31 -8.39 12.24
CA MET A 20 -4.68 -9.28 11.27
C MET A 20 -3.31 -8.73 10.86
N PRO A 21 -2.27 -9.58 10.80
CA PRO A 21 -0.96 -9.17 10.31
C PRO A 21 -1.00 -8.93 8.80
N LEU A 22 -0.24 -7.93 8.36
CA LEU A 22 -0.16 -7.53 6.96
C LEU A 22 1.25 -7.73 6.40
N LEU A 23 1.33 -8.27 5.18
CA LEU A 23 2.55 -8.41 4.38
C LEU A 23 2.73 -7.18 3.50
N ILE A 24 3.79 -6.40 3.70
CA ILE A 24 4.10 -5.25 2.84
C ILE A 24 4.54 -5.74 1.45
N VAL A 25 3.79 -5.34 0.42
CA VAL A 25 4.02 -5.74 -0.98
C VAL A 25 4.38 -4.58 -1.90
N ALA A 26 4.15 -3.33 -1.49
CA ALA A 26 4.64 -2.16 -2.21
C ALA A 26 5.12 -1.06 -1.25
N ARG A 27 6.09 -0.27 -1.73
CA ARG A 27 6.57 0.97 -1.10
C ARG A 27 6.19 2.14 -1.99
N GLN A 28 5.71 3.22 -1.38
CA GLN A 28 5.29 4.44 -2.10
C GLN A 28 4.26 4.24 -3.23
N PRO A 29 3.18 3.46 -3.03
CA PRO A 29 2.09 3.44 -4.00
C PRO A 29 1.50 4.84 -4.18
N ILE A 30 1.25 5.22 -5.43
CA ILE A 30 0.52 6.44 -5.79
C ILE A 30 -0.93 6.05 -6.06
N LEU A 31 -1.85 6.73 -5.39
CA LEU A 31 -3.29 6.51 -5.50
C LEU A 31 -3.97 7.76 -6.04
N LYS A 32 -4.96 7.54 -6.89
CA LYS A 32 -5.87 8.60 -7.31
C LYS A 32 -7.11 8.58 -6.43
N MET A 33 -7.36 9.68 -5.72
CA MET A 33 -8.54 9.84 -4.87
C MET A 33 -9.30 11.08 -5.34
N GLN A 34 -10.46 10.86 -5.93
CA GLN A 34 -11.22 11.91 -6.64
C GLN A 34 -10.40 12.49 -7.81
N GLU A 35 -10.11 13.79 -7.79
CA GLU A 35 -9.33 14.50 -8.82
C GLU A 35 -7.85 14.66 -8.43
N GLU A 36 -7.49 14.30 -7.19
CA GLU A 36 -6.14 14.48 -6.64
C GLU A 36 -5.38 13.16 -6.56
N ILE A 37 -4.05 13.24 -6.58
CA ILE A 37 -3.15 12.10 -6.39
C ILE A 37 -2.40 12.21 -5.08
N TYR A 38 -2.21 11.09 -4.41
CA TYR A 38 -1.52 10.98 -3.14
C TYR A 38 -0.56 9.80 -3.16
N TYR A 39 0.55 9.89 -2.44
CA TYR A 39 1.34 8.71 -2.12
C TYR A 39 1.10 8.27 -0.67
N LEU A 40 1.22 6.98 -0.41
CA LEU A 40 1.28 6.42 0.95
C LEU A 40 2.60 5.69 1.13
N ASP A 41 3.03 5.40 2.35
CA ASP A 41 4.32 4.71 2.52
C ASP A 41 4.25 3.25 2.03
N TYR A 42 3.12 2.56 2.24
CA TYR A 42 2.99 1.13 1.96
C TYR A 42 1.66 0.73 1.33
N ALA A 43 1.71 -0.32 0.51
CA ALA A 43 0.58 -1.21 0.24
C ALA A 43 0.89 -2.60 0.81
N ALA A 44 -0.10 -3.25 1.41
CA ALA A 44 0.04 -4.56 2.02
C ALA A 44 -1.18 -5.43 1.79
N VAL A 45 -1.00 -6.73 1.97
CA VAL A 45 -2.06 -7.74 1.89
C VAL A 45 -2.13 -8.53 3.18
N ASN A 46 -3.22 -9.27 3.38
CA ASN A 46 -3.34 -10.16 4.51
C ASN A 46 -2.19 -11.19 4.49
N GLN A 47 -1.44 -11.31 5.59
CA GLN A 47 -0.29 -12.24 5.64
C GLN A 47 -0.69 -13.72 5.46
N LEU A 48 -1.90 -14.10 5.88
CA LEU A 48 -2.37 -15.48 5.86
C LEU A 48 -2.90 -15.88 4.50
N THR A 49 -3.66 -14.99 3.87
CA THR A 49 -4.37 -15.29 2.62
C THR A 49 -3.71 -14.67 1.39
N GLY A 50 -2.75 -13.76 1.58
CA GLY A 50 -2.15 -13.00 0.48
C GLY A 50 -3.16 -12.07 -0.19
N LEU A 51 -2.98 -11.85 -1.49
CA LEU A 51 -3.87 -11.06 -2.33
C LEU A 51 -5.00 -11.94 -2.90
N ASN A 52 -6.18 -11.90 -2.26
CA ASN A 52 -7.36 -12.59 -2.78
C ASN A 52 -8.19 -11.71 -3.71
N ASN A 53 -8.34 -10.43 -3.36
CA ASN A 53 -9.05 -9.43 -4.14
C ASN A 53 -8.29 -8.10 -4.09
N ILE A 54 -8.29 -7.36 -5.20
CA ILE A 54 -7.60 -6.06 -5.30
C ILE A 54 -8.18 -5.01 -4.35
N GLU A 55 -9.48 -5.14 -4.02
CA GLU A 55 -10.17 -4.26 -3.08
C GLU A 55 -9.72 -4.48 -1.61
N GLU A 56 -9.03 -5.58 -1.31
CA GLU A 56 -8.54 -5.92 0.04
C GLU A 56 -7.13 -5.41 0.31
N ILE A 57 -6.50 -4.71 -0.64
CA ILE A 57 -5.18 -4.10 -0.43
C ILE A 57 -5.29 -3.00 0.64
N ALA A 58 -4.51 -3.16 1.70
CA ALA A 58 -4.40 -2.17 2.75
C ALA A 58 -3.31 -1.16 2.37
N TYR A 59 -3.65 0.13 2.38
CA TYR A 59 -2.69 1.20 2.19
C TYR A 59 -2.53 2.00 3.48
N PHE A 60 -1.30 2.27 3.88
CA PHE A 60 -1.01 2.92 5.15
C PHE A 60 0.39 3.54 5.20
N ASN A 61 0.61 4.35 6.23
CA ASN A 61 1.88 5.01 6.45
C ASN A 61 2.68 4.37 7.59
N ASN A 62 3.96 4.70 7.67
CA ASN A 62 4.84 4.18 8.70
C ASN A 62 4.36 4.53 10.12
N GLU A 63 3.75 5.70 10.30
CA GLU A 63 3.16 6.11 11.58
C GLU A 63 1.94 5.27 12.00
N ASP A 64 1.34 4.49 11.11
CA ASP A 64 0.17 3.66 11.40
C ASP A 64 0.54 2.26 11.89
N ILE A 65 1.82 1.88 11.81
CA ILE A 65 2.34 0.61 12.28
C ILE A 65 2.42 0.61 13.82
N ARG A 66 1.88 -0.44 14.43
CA ARG A 66 1.99 -0.71 15.87
C ARG A 66 3.24 -1.53 16.18
N GLU A 67 3.47 -2.57 15.39
CA GLU A 67 4.51 -3.57 15.65
C GLU A 67 5.02 -4.18 14.35
N ILE A 68 6.32 -4.42 14.28
CA ILE A 68 6.97 -5.15 13.19
C ILE A 68 7.16 -6.58 13.68
N LEU A 69 6.42 -7.52 13.09
CA LEU A 69 6.50 -8.95 13.43
C LEU A 69 7.67 -9.63 12.74
N TYR A 70 7.99 -9.18 11.53
CA TYR A 70 9.09 -9.70 10.74
C TYR A 70 9.62 -8.62 9.80
N GLN A 71 10.95 -8.52 9.72
CA GLN A 71 11.59 -7.65 8.75
C GLN A 71 11.82 -8.41 7.44
N GLY A 72 11.33 -7.83 6.35
CA GLY A 72 11.39 -8.41 5.02
C GLY A 72 12.80 -8.54 4.45
N TYR A 73 12.88 -8.91 3.18
CA TYR A 73 14.15 -9.19 2.53
C TYR A 73 14.97 -7.91 2.30
N ILE A 74 16.17 -7.87 2.88
CA ILE A 74 17.14 -6.79 2.69
C ILE A 74 18.18 -7.26 1.68
N SER A 75 18.11 -6.72 0.46
CA SER A 75 19.13 -6.98 -0.55
C SER A 75 20.35 -6.07 -0.37
N LYS A 76 21.47 -6.42 -1.02
CA LYS A 76 22.66 -5.56 -1.11
C LYS A 76 22.38 -4.17 -1.70
N ASN A 77 21.29 -4.02 -2.46
CA ASN A 77 20.91 -2.77 -3.13
C ASN A 77 19.92 -1.94 -2.30
N GLU A 78 19.52 -2.38 -1.10
CA GLU A 78 18.44 -1.74 -0.34
C GLU A 78 18.71 -0.25 -0.07
N LYS A 79 19.98 0.11 0.20
CA LYS A 79 20.38 1.52 0.37
C LYS A 79 20.08 2.35 -0.88
N THR A 80 20.39 1.83 -2.06
CA THR A 80 20.10 2.51 -3.34
C THR A 80 18.60 2.66 -3.56
N VAL A 81 17.81 1.63 -3.21
CA VAL A 81 16.35 1.70 -3.29
C VAL A 81 15.80 2.80 -2.38
N LEU A 82 16.24 2.86 -1.12
CA LEU A 82 15.79 3.90 -0.19
C LEU A 82 16.20 5.31 -0.65
N THR A 83 17.41 5.47 -1.22
CA THR A 83 17.83 6.74 -1.82
C THR A 83 16.92 7.15 -2.98
N ALA A 84 16.62 6.25 -3.90
CA ALA A 84 15.74 6.56 -5.04
C ALA A 84 14.30 6.93 -4.61
N LEU A 85 13.78 6.25 -3.59
CA LEU A 85 12.47 6.55 -2.99
C LEU A 85 12.44 7.95 -2.35
N GLU A 86 13.49 8.34 -1.65
CA GLU A 86 13.63 9.68 -1.07
C GLU A 86 13.80 10.77 -2.14
N GLU A 87 14.65 10.53 -3.15
CA GLU A 87 14.82 11.44 -4.29
C GLU A 87 13.49 11.64 -5.05
N TRP A 88 12.71 10.58 -5.22
CA TRP A 88 11.38 10.69 -5.80
C TRP A 88 10.47 11.62 -4.98
N LYS A 89 10.44 11.49 -3.64
CA LYS A 89 9.66 12.40 -2.77
C LYS A 89 10.08 13.86 -2.95
N GLN A 90 11.39 14.11 -3.03
CA GLN A 90 11.94 15.46 -3.16
C GLN A 90 11.64 16.10 -4.53
N ASN A 91 11.50 15.28 -5.57
CA ASN A 91 11.20 15.75 -6.92
C ASN A 91 9.70 15.85 -7.23
N ASN A 92 8.82 15.30 -6.37
CA ASN A 92 7.37 15.25 -6.57
C ASN A 92 6.62 15.87 -5.37
N LEU A 93 7.03 17.08 -4.98
CA LEU A 93 6.44 17.81 -3.84
C LEU A 93 4.97 18.20 -4.04
N ASP A 94 4.51 18.17 -5.29
CA ASP A 94 3.12 18.37 -5.71
C ASP A 94 2.23 17.16 -5.41
N ILE A 95 2.81 15.99 -5.11
CA ILE A 95 2.07 14.78 -4.70
C ILE A 95 2.10 14.68 -3.17
N PRO A 96 1.03 15.08 -2.46
CA PRO A 96 1.00 15.01 -1.01
C PRO A 96 1.00 13.57 -0.47
N LYS A 97 1.52 13.41 0.75
CA LYS A 97 1.36 12.16 1.52
C LYS A 97 -0.09 12.02 1.96
N GLY A 98 -0.76 10.95 1.55
CA GLY A 98 -2.14 10.65 1.94
C GLY A 98 -2.27 10.26 3.41
N LYS A 99 -3.50 10.30 3.95
CA LYS A 99 -3.82 9.77 5.29
C LYS A 99 -4.76 8.58 5.18
N VAL A 100 -4.58 7.59 6.05
CA VAL A 100 -5.39 6.36 6.08
C VAL A 100 -6.89 6.62 6.24
N ILE A 101 -7.26 7.66 6.98
CA ILE A 101 -8.67 8.01 7.24
C ILE A 101 -9.41 8.34 5.94
N ASP A 102 -8.73 8.90 4.95
CA ASP A 102 -9.35 9.34 3.69
C ASP A 102 -9.74 8.15 2.79
N LEU A 103 -9.12 6.98 2.98
CA LEU A 103 -9.37 5.77 2.18
C LEU A 103 -10.64 5.02 2.58
N LYS A 104 -11.08 5.12 3.84
CA LYS A 104 -12.30 4.43 4.30
C LYS A 104 -13.59 5.09 3.76
N HIS A 105 -13.50 6.32 3.26
CA HIS A 105 -14.64 7.07 2.72
C HIS A 105 -14.94 6.75 1.24
N THR A 106 -13.99 6.20 0.47
CA THR A 106 -14.21 5.76 -0.91
C THR A 106 -14.81 4.36 -1.02
N SER A 107 -14.60 3.49 -0.02
CA SER A 107 -15.10 2.10 -0.04
C SER A 107 -16.58 1.91 0.34
N LYS A 108 -17.30 2.97 0.79
CA LYS A 108 -18.68 2.83 1.28
C LYS A 108 -19.79 2.76 0.20
N LYS A 109 -19.46 2.74 -1.10
CA LYS A 109 -20.46 2.62 -2.18
C LYS A 109 -20.28 1.32 -2.97
N LYS A 110 -20.74 0.21 -2.38
CA LYS A 110 -21.28 -0.97 -3.07
C LYS A 110 -21.87 -1.88 -1.99
N GLU A 111 -23.11 -1.59 -1.63
CA GLU A 111 -23.92 -2.53 -0.85
C GLU A 111 -24.04 -3.84 -1.64
N TYR A 112 -23.82 -4.95 -0.95
CA TYR A 112 -24.07 -6.30 -1.45
C TYR A 112 -25.54 -6.44 -1.83
N GLY A 113 -25.80 -6.43 -3.13
CA GLY A 113 -27.14 -6.60 -3.68
C GLY A 113 -27.10 -6.75 -5.19
N ASP A 114 -26.45 -7.80 -5.70
CA ASP A 114 -27.08 -8.68 -6.70
C ASP A 114 -26.14 -9.84 -7.07
N LEU A 115 -26.61 -11.06 -6.85
CA LEU A 115 -26.08 -12.26 -7.47
C LEU A 115 -26.56 -12.27 -8.93
N GLY A 116 -25.73 -11.80 -9.85
CA GLY A 116 -26.09 -11.78 -11.28
C GLY A 116 -24.86 -11.86 -12.17
N LYS A 117 -24.70 -13.02 -12.83
CA LYS A 117 -23.71 -13.29 -13.88
C LYS A 117 -23.45 -12.07 -14.80
N LYS A 118 -22.18 -11.66 -14.94
CA LYS A 118 -21.65 -11.31 -16.27
C LYS A 118 -20.12 -11.35 -16.31
N SER A 119 -19.64 -12.20 -17.22
CA SER A 119 -18.28 -12.24 -17.75
C SER A 119 -17.80 -10.86 -18.21
N LEU A 120 -16.60 -10.47 -17.79
CA LEU A 120 -15.74 -9.52 -18.51
C LEU A 120 -14.30 -10.04 -18.43
N LEU A 121 -13.97 -10.95 -19.33
CA LEU A 121 -12.64 -11.00 -19.92
C LEU A 121 -12.57 -9.81 -20.88
N GLU A 122 -11.74 -8.80 -20.60
CA GLU A 122 -11.12 -7.90 -21.58
C GLU A 122 -10.21 -6.89 -20.88
N GLY A 123 -8.92 -6.89 -21.25
CA GLY A 123 -7.93 -5.82 -21.05
C GLY A 123 -7.49 -5.57 -19.59
N GLU A 124 -6.22 -5.55 -19.22
CA GLU A 124 -4.96 -5.43 -19.94
C GLU A 124 -3.93 -6.26 -19.17
N THR A 125 -3.10 -6.99 -19.89
CA THR A 125 -1.90 -7.59 -19.32
C THR A 125 -0.94 -6.47 -18.93
N PHE A 126 -0.82 -6.20 -17.63
CA PHE A 126 0.38 -5.52 -17.11
C PHE A 126 1.54 -6.50 -17.24
N GLY A 127 2.25 -6.38 -18.35
CA GLY A 127 3.51 -7.08 -18.57
C GLY A 127 4.51 -6.71 -17.49
N PHE A 128 5.12 -7.74 -16.92
CA PHE A 128 6.50 -7.70 -16.45
C PHE A 128 7.34 -8.52 -17.46
#